data_AF-A0A8J8CTB0-F1
#
_entry.id   AF-A0A8J8CTB0-F1
#
_cell.length_a   1.000
_cell.length_b   1.000
_cell.length_c   1.000
_cell.angle_alpha   90.00
_cell.angle_beta   90.00
_cell.angle_gamma   90.00
#
_symmetry.space_group_name_H-M   'P 1'
#
loop_
_entity.id
_entity.type
_entity.pdbx_description
1 polymer ?
#
loop_
_entity_poly.entity_id
_entity_poly.type
_entity_poly.pdbx_seq_one_letter_code
_entity_poly.pdbx_strand_id
1 'polypeptide(L)' 'MPRHFECIVDGCDAVIEADTDDAIVEQAQAHARENHPDLEMDDEMERRIRSEITTI' A
#
# COMPACT_ATOMS: atom_id res chain seq x y z
N MET A 1 3.16 -13.57 -10.52
CA MET A 1 2.31 -14.09 -9.44
C MET A 1 1.62 -12.89 -8.86
N PRO A 2 0.30 -12.89 -8.75
CA PRO A 2 -0.42 -11.76 -8.20
C PRO A 2 0.07 -11.51 -6.77
N ARG A 3 0.21 -10.23 -6.46
CA ARG A 3 0.62 -9.73 -5.16
C ARG A 3 -0.56 -9.05 -4.51
N HIS A 4 -0.56 -9.10 -3.19
CA HIS A 4 -1.63 -8.63 -2.33
C HIS A 4 -1.03 -7.75 -1.23
N PHE A 5 -1.69 -6.63 -0.94
CA PHE A 5 -1.36 -5.73 0.15
C PHE A 5 -2.62 -5.28 0.88
N GLU A 6 -2.56 -5.35 2.21
CA GLU A 6 -3.57 -4.82 3.12
C GLU A 6 -3.07 -3.50 3.70
N CYS A 7 -3.92 -2.48 3.69
CA CYS A 7 -3.56 -1.20 4.24
C CYS A 7 -3.20 -1.33 5.73
N ILE A 8 -2.03 -0.82 6.10
CA ILE A 8 -1.50 -0.89 7.48
C ILE A 8 -2.03 0.24 8.38
N VAL A 9 -2.94 1.07 7.88
CA VAL A 9 -3.53 2.19 8.64
C VAL A 9 -4.67 1.65 9.49
N ASP A 10 -4.61 1.86 10.81
CA ASP A 10 -5.67 1.47 11.73
C ASP A 10 -7.03 2.06 11.31
N GLY A 11 -7.98 1.16 11.06
CA GLY A 11 -9.34 1.51 10.60
C GLY A 11 -9.49 1.63 9.09
N CYS A 12 -8.49 1.23 8.30
CA CYS A 12 -8.59 1.12 6.85
C CYS A 12 -8.50 -0.34 6.39
N ASP A 13 -9.62 -0.91 5.94
CA ASP A 13 -9.68 -2.28 5.39
C ASP A 13 -9.42 -2.32 3.87
N ALA A 14 -8.65 -1.36 3.34
CA ALA A 14 -8.36 -1.30 1.92
C ALA A 14 -7.40 -2.42 1.51
N VAL A 15 -7.74 -3.13 0.44
CA VAL A 15 -6.94 -4.22 -0.14
C VAL A 15 -6.57 -3.86 -1.57
N ILE A 16 -5.29 -4.03 -1.90
CA ILE A 16 -4.72 -3.71 -3.21
C ILE A 16 -4.06 -4.97 -3.78
N GLU A 17 -4.50 -5.36 -4.97
CA GLU A 17 -3.96 -6.50 -5.69
C GLU A 17 -3.32 -6.03 -7.01
N ALA A 18 -2.09 -6.47 -7.28
CA ALA A 18 -1.41 -6.16 -8.54
C ALA A 18 -0.35 -7.20 -8.90
N ASP A 19 0.12 -7.19 -10.15
CA ASP A 19 1.14 -8.15 -10.60
C ASP A 19 2.56 -7.84 -10.09
N THR A 20 2.82 -6.61 -9.62
CA THR A 20 4.14 -6.14 -9.18
C THR A 20 4.05 -5.31 -7.91
N ASP A 21 5.15 -5.29 -7.14
CA ASP A 21 5.23 -4.48 -5.91
C ASP A 21 5.07 -2.99 -6.20
N ASP A 22 5.69 -2.52 -7.29
CA ASP A 22 5.62 -1.10 -7.65
C ASP A 22 4.20 -0.66 -8.00
N ALA A 23 3.41 -1.54 -8.65
CA ALA A 23 2.01 -1.25 -8.94
C ALA A 23 1.14 -1.22 -7.68
N ILE A 24 1.46 -2.04 -6.67
CA ILE A 24 0.81 -1.95 -5.36
C ILE A 24 1.18 -0.63 -4.68
N VAL A 25 2.46 -0.27 -4.65
CA VAL A 25 2.93 0.94 -3.98
C VAL A 25 2.33 2.19 -4.61
N GLU A 26 2.25 2.25 -5.94
CA GLU A 26 1.62 3.37 -6.66
C GLU A 26 0.14 3.52 -6.28
N GLN A 27 -0.60 2.40 -6.24
CA GLN A 27 -2.01 2.41 -5.83
C GLN A 27 -2.16 2.75 -4.33
N ALA A 28 -1.28 2.25 -3.47
CA ALA A 28 -1.29 2.55 -2.04
C ALA A 28 -1.03 4.04 -1.78
N GLN A 29 -0.12 4.66 -2.55
CA GLN A 29 0.12 6.10 -2.49
C GLN A 29 -1.09 6.91 -2.96
N ALA A 30 -1.73 6.50 -4.05
CA ALA A 30 -2.95 7.16 -4.53
C ALA A 30 -4.06 7.08 -3.48
N HIS A 31 -4.31 5.88 -2.94
CA HIS A 31 -5.25 5.64 -1.85
C HIS A 31 -4.94 6.50 -0.63
N ALA A 32 -3.69 6.54 -0.19
CA ALA A 32 -3.26 7.32 0.97
C ALA A 32 -3.51 8.82 0.77
N ARG A 33 -3.19 9.37 -0.40
CA ARG A 33 -3.42 10.80 -0.69
C ARG A 33 -4.90 11.19 -0.68
N GLU A 34 -5.79 10.27 -1.05
CA GLU A 34 -7.24 10.54 -1.11
C GLU A 34 -7.95 10.26 0.23
N ASN A 35 -7.56 9.22 0.95
CA ASN A 35 -8.26 8.75 2.15
C ASN A 35 -7.55 9.10 3.46
N HIS A 36 -6.25 9.36 3.40
CA HIS A 36 -5.39 9.65 4.55
C HIS A 36 -4.54 10.90 4.29
N PRO A 37 -5.13 12.10 4.15
CA PRO A 37 -4.40 13.33 3.86
C PRO A 37 -3.38 13.72 4.94
N ASP A 38 -3.55 13.20 6.17
CA ASP A 38 -2.62 13.37 7.28
C ASP A 38 -1.46 12.35 7.28
N LEU A 39 -1.50 11.35 6.39
CA LEU A 39 -0.44 10.36 6.26
C LEU A 39 0.62 10.84 5.28
N GLU A 40 1.81 11.13 5.79
CA GLU A 40 2.96 11.43 4.94
C GLU A 40 3.46 10.16 4.25
N MET A 41 3.47 10.21 2.92
CA MET A 41 4.03 9.13 2.11
C MET A 41 5.51 9.37 1.87
N ASP A 42 6.32 8.93 2.84
CA ASP A 42 7.79 9.00 2.81
C ASP A 42 8.44 7.65 2.41
N ASP A 43 9.76 7.68 2.19
CA ASP A 43 10.56 6.50 1.83
C ASP A 43 10.48 5.38 2.89
N GLU A 44 10.21 5.71 4.15
CA GLU A 44 10.05 4.72 5.21
C GLU A 44 8.71 4.00 5.07
N MET A 45 7.63 4.74 4.86
CA MET A 45 6.30 4.20 4.64
C MET A 45 6.26 3.35 3.36
N GLU A 46 6.87 3.79 2.26
CA GLU A 46 6.97 2.97 1.04
C GLU A 46 7.71 1.65 1.28
N ARG A 47 8.78 1.67 2.10
CA ARG A 47 9.48 0.45 2.49
C ARG A 47 8.63 -0.46 3.36
N ARG A 48 7.84 0.09 4.28
CA ARG A 48 6.88 -0.70 5.09
C ARG A 48 5.83 -1.33 4.20
N ILE A 49 5.22 -0.57 3.28
CA ILE A 49 4.24 -1.10 2.32
C ILE A 49 4.85 -2.28 1.58
N ARG A 50 6.02 -2.11 0.96
CA ARG A 50 6.72 -3.20 0.25
C ARG A 50 7.03 -4.42 1.13
N SER A 51 7.28 -4.23 2.42
CA SER A 51 7.55 -5.32 3.36
C SER A 51 6.30 -6.13 3.72
N GLU A 52 5.11 -5.52 3.65
CA GLU A 52 3.84 -6.17 3.96
C GLU A 52 3.17 -6.78 2.71
N ILE A 53 3.70 -6.51 1.52
CA ILE A 53 3.22 -7.15 0.30
C ILE A 53 3.45 -8.66 0.37
N THR A 54 2.38 -9.42 0.23
CA THR A 54 2.43 -10.87 0.16
C THR A 54 2.11 -11.37 -1.24
N THR A 55 2.61 -12.55 -1.58
CA THR A 55 2.24 -13.25 -2.82
C THR A 55 1.10 -14.20 -2.53
N ILE A 56 0.10 -14.24 -3.41
CA ILE A 56 -1.05 -15.14 -3.34
C ILE A 56 -1.02 -16.20 -4.45
#